data_AF-U9UMY8-F1
#
_entry.id   AF-U9UMY8-F1
#
_cell.length_a   1.000
_cell.length_b   1.000
_cell.length_c   1.000
_cell.angle_alpha   90.00
_cell.angle_beta   90.00
_cell.angle_gamma   90.00
#
_symmetry.space_group_name_H-M   'P 1'
#
loop_
_entity.id
_entity.type
_entity.pdbx_description
1 polymer ?
#
loop_
_entity_poly.entity_id
_entity_poly.type
_entity_poly.pdbx_seq_one_letter_code
_entity_poly.pdbx_strand_id
1 'polypeptide(L)'
;MKHKWANDILEKAKRLALYFRNHQIPLATLRRIQKEKYGYEVALTLTVETRWMSVFECLDHILKTKIAMRALLAEENIILNQEIKNYIIDDCFWEELKNLRDFLELFINFIRKLEGDEPYLSSAFVTLRDIENNILLNNKIPNDLVEYSIDRAKYRLDHRFNGELVNSGNWHDIIEEEIIHIAGKENEVRVLIELSEYIGRRRGFAKKHL
;
A
#
# COMPACT_ATOMS: atom_id res chain seq x y z
N MET A 1 -4.30 -10.57 6.26
CA MET A 1 -3.52 -10.89 5.03
C MET A 1 -3.36 -12.42 5.01
N LYS A 2 -3.40 -13.10 3.85
CA LYS A 2 -3.36 -14.58 3.81
C LYS A 2 -2.00 -15.14 3.37
N HIS A 3 -1.04 -14.27 3.07
CA HIS A 3 0.30 -14.66 2.65
C HIS A 3 1.20 -14.88 3.87
N LYS A 4 1.95 -16.00 3.89
CA LYS A 4 2.75 -16.44 5.04
C LYS A 4 3.82 -15.42 5.41
N TRP A 5 4.67 -15.04 4.46
CA TRP A 5 5.75 -14.08 4.67
C TRP A 5 5.24 -12.76 5.25
N ALA A 6 4.19 -12.23 4.64
CA ALA A 6 3.62 -10.96 5.06
C ALA A 6 2.96 -11.05 6.45
N ASN A 7 2.33 -12.19 6.78
CA ASN A 7 1.77 -12.43 8.12
C ASN A 7 2.83 -12.59 9.20
N ASP A 8 3.94 -13.27 8.90
CA ASP A 8 5.04 -13.48 9.85
C ASP A 8 5.66 -12.14 10.27
N ILE A 9 5.91 -11.24 9.30
CA ILE A 9 6.39 -9.88 9.54
C ILE A 9 5.38 -9.09 10.38
N LEU A 10 4.10 -9.17 10.00
CA LEU A 10 3.05 -8.42 10.68
C LEU A 10 2.88 -8.88 12.13
N GLU A 11 2.94 -10.18 12.39
CA GLU A 11 2.83 -10.74 13.73
C GLU A 11 3.98 -10.27 14.63
N LYS A 12 5.22 -10.26 14.11
CA LYS A 12 6.38 -9.69 14.83
C LYS A 12 6.18 -8.20 15.15
N ALA A 13 5.70 -7.41 14.18
CA ALA A 13 5.41 -5.99 14.38
C ALA A 13 4.32 -5.75 15.44
N LYS A 14 3.25 -6.57 15.42
CA LYS A 14 2.18 -6.53 16.45
C LYS A 14 2.72 -6.88 17.82
N ARG A 15 3.58 -7.91 17.94
CA ARG A 15 4.20 -8.29 19.21
C ARG A 15 5.04 -7.16 19.80
N LEU A 16 5.82 -6.46 18.97
CA LEU A 16 6.55 -5.27 19.39
C LEU A 16 5.61 -4.17 19.89
N ALA A 17 4.60 -3.80 19.10
CA ALA A 17 3.63 -2.77 19.48
C ALA A 17 2.89 -3.13 20.79
N LEU A 18 2.45 -4.38 20.92
CA LEU A 18 1.74 -4.88 22.11
C LEU A 18 2.64 -4.91 23.35
N TYR A 19 3.90 -5.31 23.19
CA TYR A 19 4.87 -5.32 24.29
C TYR A 19 4.99 -3.92 24.89
N PHE A 20 5.30 -2.91 24.08
CA PHE A 20 5.45 -1.54 24.59
C PHE A 20 4.14 -0.99 25.14
N ARG A 21 3.00 -1.27 24.50
CA ARG A 21 1.69 -0.86 25.04
C ARG A 21 1.45 -1.39 26.47
N ASN A 22 1.90 -2.60 26.77
CA ASN A 22 1.67 -3.26 28.05
C ASN A 22 2.77 -3.00 29.09
N HIS A 23 3.91 -2.42 28.71
CA HIS A 23 5.04 -2.17 29.61
C HIS A 23 5.33 -0.67 29.71
N GLN A 24 4.79 -0.05 30.77
CA GLN A 24 4.82 1.41 30.96
C GLN A 24 6.25 1.97 31.05
N ILE A 25 7.16 1.30 31.76
CA ILE A 25 8.55 1.77 31.94
C ILE A 25 9.33 1.74 30.61
N PRO A 26 9.38 0.61 29.86
CA PRO A 26 9.93 0.60 28.50
C PRO A 26 9.28 1.62 27.56
N LEU A 27 7.96 1.79 27.60
CA LEU A 27 7.27 2.75 26.73
C LEU A 27 7.64 4.20 27.04
N ALA A 28 7.67 4.57 28.33
CA ALA A 28 8.07 5.92 28.75
C ALA A 28 9.51 6.22 28.32
N THR A 29 10.40 5.24 28.48
CA THR A 29 11.81 5.38 28.08
C THR A 29 11.94 5.47 26.56
N LEU A 30 11.19 4.66 25.80
CA LEU A 30 11.14 4.74 24.35
C LEU A 30 10.66 6.11 23.87
N ARG A 31 9.61 6.66 24.48
CA ARG A 31 9.10 8.02 24.18
C ARG A 31 10.11 9.11 24.48
N ARG A 32 10.84 9.00 25.60
CA ARG A 32 11.95 9.89 25.93
C ARG A 32 13.00 9.86 24.82
N ILE A 33 13.47 8.68 24.43
CA ILE A 33 14.47 8.49 23.36
C ILE A 33 13.95 9.03 22.02
N GLN A 34 12.68 8.79 21.69
CA GLN A 34 12.05 9.34 20.47
C GLN A 34 12.10 10.87 20.48
N LYS A 35 11.73 11.52 21.58
CA LYS A 35 11.82 12.99 21.72
C LYS A 35 13.25 13.50 21.56
N GLU A 36 14.21 12.83 22.18
CA GLU A 36 15.63 13.21 22.10
C GLU A 36 16.19 13.08 20.66
N LYS A 37 15.81 12.02 19.93
CA LYS A 37 16.33 11.76 18.58
C LYS A 37 15.57 12.46 17.47
N TYR A 38 14.26 12.62 17.61
CA TYR A 38 13.37 13.06 16.53
C TYR A 38 12.65 14.37 16.83
N GLY A 39 12.59 14.80 18.09
CA GLY A 39 11.81 15.97 18.52
C GLY A 39 10.31 15.71 18.73
N TYR A 40 9.82 14.50 18.45
CA TYR A 40 8.41 14.12 18.62
C TYR A 40 8.26 12.63 18.98
N GLU A 41 7.08 12.26 19.49
CA GLU A 41 6.74 10.87 19.80
C GLU A 41 6.08 10.19 18.60
N VAL A 42 6.46 8.95 18.32
CA VAL A 42 5.77 8.09 17.35
C VAL A 42 4.89 7.13 18.13
N ALA A 43 3.57 7.24 17.91
CA ALA A 43 2.61 6.35 18.53
C ALA A 43 2.68 4.94 17.91
N LEU A 44 2.79 3.91 18.75
CA LEU A 44 2.71 2.53 18.27
C LEU A 44 1.25 2.12 18.11
N THR A 45 0.82 1.89 16.86
CA THR A 45 -0.55 1.51 16.53
C THR A 45 -0.68 -0.01 16.38
N LEU A 46 -1.79 -0.56 16.86
CA LEU A 46 -2.16 -1.95 16.59
C LEU A 46 -3.08 -2.01 15.37
N THR A 47 -2.92 -3.07 14.58
CA THR A 47 -3.76 -3.29 13.41
C THR A 47 -5.19 -3.66 13.81
N VAL A 48 -6.16 -3.20 13.02
CA VAL A 48 -7.52 -3.73 13.00
C VAL A 48 -7.64 -4.63 11.76
N GLU A 49 -8.12 -5.86 11.93
CA GLU A 49 -8.06 -6.91 10.89
C GLU A 49 -8.64 -6.52 9.52
N THR A 50 -9.60 -5.60 9.50
CA THR A 50 -10.37 -5.23 8.30
C THR A 50 -9.90 -3.96 7.59
N ARG A 51 -8.85 -3.27 8.07
CA ARG A 51 -8.43 -1.98 7.50
C ARG A 51 -6.96 -1.99 7.11
N TRP A 52 -6.69 -2.03 5.80
CA TRP A 52 -5.33 -2.03 5.25
C TRP A 52 -4.51 -0.81 5.68
N MET A 53 -5.17 0.35 5.86
CA MET A 53 -4.54 1.54 6.44
C MET A 53 -3.92 1.26 7.82
N SER A 54 -4.65 0.59 8.71
CA SER A 54 -4.14 0.28 10.05
C SER A 54 -2.96 -0.71 10.03
N VAL A 55 -2.90 -1.58 9.02
CA VAL A 55 -1.74 -2.46 8.80
C VAL A 55 -0.53 -1.65 8.36
N PHE A 56 -0.72 -0.77 7.37
CA PHE A 56 0.33 0.13 6.91
C PHE A 56 0.85 1.02 8.04
N GLU A 57 -0.03 1.68 8.79
CA GLU A 57 0.33 2.54 9.93
C GLU A 57 1.11 1.78 11.01
N CYS A 58 0.70 0.54 11.34
CA CYS A 58 1.40 -0.28 12.31
C CYS A 58 2.85 -0.55 11.86
N LEU A 59 3.05 -0.97 10.62
CA LEU A 59 4.38 -1.21 10.07
C LEU A 59 5.19 0.08 9.99
N ASP A 60 4.60 1.16 9.50
CA ASP A 60 5.25 2.47 9.34
C ASP A 60 5.72 3.05 10.68
N HIS A 61 4.88 2.99 11.72
CA HIS A 61 5.23 3.46 13.06
C HIS A 61 6.31 2.60 13.71
N ILE A 62 6.26 1.27 13.55
CA ILE A 62 7.31 0.38 14.03
C ILE A 62 8.63 0.70 13.32
N LEU A 63 8.62 0.86 12.00
CA LEU A 63 9.81 1.19 11.21
C LEU A 63 10.44 2.53 11.63
N LYS A 64 9.62 3.59 11.77
CA LYS A 64 10.06 4.91 12.26
C LYS A 64 10.66 4.85 13.67
N THR A 65 10.24 3.88 14.46
CA THR A 65 10.71 3.70 15.84
C THR A 65 11.97 2.82 15.95
N LYS A 66 12.48 2.25 14.84
CA LYS A 66 13.66 1.37 14.80
C LYS A 66 14.87 1.92 15.57
N ILE A 67 15.29 3.15 15.28
CA ILE A 67 16.50 3.73 15.87
C ILE A 67 16.31 3.95 17.39
N ALA A 68 15.13 4.39 17.80
CA ALA A 68 14.79 4.55 19.21
C ALA A 68 14.75 3.19 19.95
N MET A 69 14.18 2.14 19.35
CA MET A 69 14.20 0.78 19.93
C MET A 69 15.62 0.24 20.07
N ARG A 70 16.49 0.49 19.09
CA ARG A 70 17.91 0.09 19.18
C ARG A 70 18.66 0.84 20.28
N ALA A 71 18.41 2.13 20.45
CA ALA A 71 18.99 2.89 21.55
C ALA A 71 18.47 2.43 22.91
N LEU A 72 17.21 2.02 23.01
CA LEU A 72 16.64 1.45 24.23
C LEU A 72 17.39 0.20 24.71
N LEU A 73 17.96 -0.59 23.80
CA LEU A 73 18.77 -1.77 24.19
C LEU A 73 20.07 -1.41 24.93
N ALA A 74 20.56 -0.18 24.79
CA ALA A 74 21.74 0.31 25.48
C ALA A 74 21.43 0.92 26.86
N GLU A 75 20.16 1.06 27.23
CA GLU A 75 19.74 1.58 28.53
C GLU A 75 19.91 0.51 29.61
N GLU A 76 20.86 0.72 30.53
CA GLU A 76 21.19 -0.22 31.61
C GLU A 76 20.00 -0.55 32.52
N ASN A 77 19.06 0.40 32.65
CA ASN A 77 17.92 0.30 33.55
C ASN A 77 16.69 -0.41 32.95
N ILE A 78 16.76 -0.86 31.68
CA ILE A 78 15.63 -1.45 30.97
C ILE A 78 15.88 -2.92 30.64
N ILE A 79 15.11 -3.80 31.28
CA ILE A 79 15.16 -5.25 31.01
C ILE A 79 14.00 -5.61 30.07
N LEU A 80 14.32 -5.76 28.78
CA LEU A 80 13.39 -6.33 27.80
C LEU A 80 13.44 -7.86 27.84
N ASN A 81 12.33 -8.53 27.53
CA ASN A 81 12.35 -9.99 27.34
C ASN A 81 13.17 -10.38 26.10
N GLN A 82 13.69 -11.61 26.07
CA GLN A 82 14.64 -12.04 25.04
C GLN A 82 14.03 -12.03 23.64
N GLU A 83 12.75 -12.38 23.52
CA GLU A 83 12.03 -12.38 22.24
C GLU A 83 12.01 -11.00 21.58
N ILE A 84 11.65 -9.95 22.34
CA ILE A 84 11.60 -8.57 21.82
C ILE A 84 12.99 -8.06 21.49
N LYS A 85 14.01 -8.40 22.30
CA LYS A 85 15.41 -8.09 21.99
C LYS A 85 15.82 -8.69 20.65
N ASN A 86 15.50 -9.96 20.43
CA ASN A 86 15.83 -10.66 19.19
C ASN A 86 15.18 -9.96 17.98
N TYR A 87 13.91 -9.56 18.07
CA TYR A 87 13.26 -8.81 17.00
C TYR A 87 13.89 -7.43 16.74
N ILE A 88 14.32 -6.70 17.78
CA ILE A 88 14.93 -5.37 17.61
C ILE A 88 16.32 -5.46 16.96
N ILE A 89 17.08 -6.52 17.25
CA ILE A 89 18.44 -6.72 16.73
C ILE A 89 18.41 -7.26 15.28
N ASP A 90 17.43 -8.08 14.94
CA ASP A 90 17.30 -8.75 13.64
C ASP A 90 17.19 -7.76 12.46
N ASP A 91 18.30 -7.55 11.74
CA ASP A 91 18.33 -6.69 10.54
C ASP A 91 17.46 -7.23 9.40
N CYS A 92 17.33 -8.56 9.27
CA CYS A 92 16.48 -9.19 8.26
C CYS A 92 15.02 -8.81 8.49
N PHE A 93 14.55 -8.90 9.74
CA PHE A 93 13.20 -8.45 10.10
C PHE A 93 12.95 -6.99 9.69
N TRP A 94 13.88 -6.07 9.96
CA TRP A 94 13.69 -4.67 9.61
C TRP A 94 13.67 -4.41 8.10
N GLU A 95 14.46 -5.15 7.34
CA GLU A 95 14.47 -5.08 5.88
C GLU A 95 13.16 -5.62 5.29
N GLU A 96 12.73 -6.80 5.74
CA GLU A 96 11.46 -7.40 5.34
C GLU A 96 10.25 -6.52 5.72
N LEU A 97 10.26 -5.92 6.91
CA LEU A 97 9.24 -4.99 7.36
C LEU A 97 9.18 -3.76 6.46
N LYS A 98 10.34 -3.21 6.07
CA LYS A 98 10.41 -2.10 5.13
C LYS A 98 9.85 -2.50 3.76
N ASN A 99 10.26 -3.66 3.24
CA ASN A 99 9.79 -4.14 1.94
C ASN A 99 8.26 -4.32 1.91
N LEU A 100 7.68 -4.89 2.97
CA LEU A 100 6.24 -5.03 3.09
C LEU A 100 5.54 -3.67 3.21
N ARG A 101 6.08 -2.75 4.02
CA ARG A 101 5.53 -1.39 4.18
C ARG A 101 5.54 -0.63 2.85
N ASP A 102 6.65 -0.66 2.13
CA ASP A 102 6.80 0.02 0.83
C ASP A 102 5.86 -0.59 -0.23
N PHE A 103 5.68 -1.91 -0.23
CA PHE A 103 4.69 -2.58 -1.06
C PHE A 103 3.26 -2.10 -0.77
N LEU A 104 2.87 -1.99 0.51
CA LEU A 104 1.56 -1.49 0.90
C LEU A 104 1.38 0.00 0.57
N GLU A 105 2.44 0.80 0.66
CA GLU A 105 2.41 2.24 0.36
C GLU A 105 1.93 2.53 -1.06
N LEU A 106 2.28 1.67 -2.04
CA LEU A 106 1.80 1.77 -3.43
C LEU A 106 0.27 1.82 -3.49
N PHE A 107 -0.40 0.94 -2.75
CA PHE A 107 -1.86 0.85 -2.71
C PHE A 107 -2.47 1.97 -1.86
N ILE A 108 -1.83 2.37 -0.76
CA ILE A 108 -2.32 3.49 0.07
C ILE A 108 -2.30 4.79 -0.73
N ASN A 109 -1.23 5.06 -1.47
CA ASN A 109 -1.12 6.26 -2.30
C ASN A 109 -2.14 6.24 -3.44
N PHE A 110 -2.39 5.07 -4.03
CA PHE A 110 -3.45 4.90 -5.01
C PHE A 110 -4.84 5.21 -4.44
N ILE A 111 -5.20 4.61 -3.31
CA ILE A 111 -6.49 4.82 -2.66
C ILE A 111 -6.66 6.30 -2.28
N ARG A 112 -5.63 6.92 -1.67
CA ARG A 112 -5.67 8.36 -1.35
C ARG A 112 -5.88 9.25 -2.57
N LYS A 113 -5.27 8.88 -3.70
CA LYS A 113 -5.48 9.59 -4.97
C LYS A 113 -6.92 9.43 -5.44
N LEU A 114 -7.50 8.23 -5.35
CA LEU A 114 -8.91 7.98 -5.72
C LEU A 114 -9.92 8.65 -4.79
N GLU A 115 -9.61 8.76 -3.50
CA GLU A 115 -10.47 9.40 -2.49
C GLU A 115 -10.37 10.93 -2.51
N GLY A 116 -9.41 11.50 -3.24
CA GLY A 116 -9.27 12.95 -3.41
C GLY A 116 -10.30 13.55 -4.38
N ASP A 117 -10.28 14.87 -4.50
CA ASP A 117 -11.24 15.61 -5.34
C ASP A 117 -10.81 15.76 -6.82
N GLU A 118 -9.56 15.39 -7.15
CA GLU A 118 -8.98 15.53 -8.50
C GLU A 118 -8.90 14.26 -9.40
N PRO A 119 -9.18 13.01 -8.96
CA PRO A 119 -8.91 11.84 -9.80
C PRO A 119 -9.97 11.63 -10.87
N TYR A 120 -9.58 11.82 -12.13
CA TYR A 120 -10.34 11.27 -13.27
C TYR A 120 -10.25 9.74 -13.29
N LEU A 121 -11.33 9.04 -13.66
CA LEU A 121 -11.35 7.57 -13.75
C LEU A 121 -10.25 7.01 -14.67
N SER A 122 -9.89 7.76 -15.73
CA SER A 122 -8.76 7.45 -16.61
C SER A 122 -7.41 7.42 -15.87
N SER A 123 -7.20 8.33 -14.93
CA SER A 123 -5.99 8.39 -14.11
C SER A 123 -5.89 7.20 -13.14
N ALA A 124 -7.03 6.65 -12.71
CA ALA A 124 -7.10 5.45 -11.89
C ALA A 124 -6.54 4.23 -12.65
N PHE A 125 -6.96 4.05 -13.90
CA PHE A 125 -6.49 2.95 -14.75
C PHE A 125 -4.98 3.02 -15.00
N VAL A 126 -4.46 4.19 -15.36
CA VAL A 126 -3.00 4.40 -15.56
C VAL A 126 -2.24 4.07 -14.28
N THR A 127 -2.70 4.58 -13.12
CA THR A 127 -2.02 4.35 -11.85
C THR A 127 -2.05 2.86 -11.45
N LEU A 128 -3.11 2.12 -11.76
CA LEU A 128 -3.16 0.66 -11.54
C LEU A 128 -2.14 -0.09 -12.39
N ARG A 129 -1.95 0.29 -13.65
CA ARG A 129 -0.93 -0.29 -14.54
C ARG A 129 0.48 -0.01 -14.04
N ASP A 130 0.72 1.20 -13.52
CA ASP A 130 2.00 1.53 -12.90
C ASP A 130 2.27 0.68 -11.66
N ILE A 131 1.26 0.45 -10.82
CA ILE A 131 1.38 -0.46 -9.66
C ILE A 131 1.66 -1.89 -10.12
N GLU A 132 0.96 -2.40 -11.12
CA GLU A 132 1.21 -3.72 -11.70
C GLU A 132 2.65 -3.88 -12.17
N ASN A 133 3.18 -2.90 -12.91
CA ASN A 133 4.57 -2.88 -13.36
C ASN A 133 5.55 -2.82 -12.18
N ASN A 134 5.27 -2.00 -11.16
CA ASN A 134 6.09 -1.95 -9.96
C ASN A 134 6.11 -3.30 -9.24
N ILE A 135 4.99 -4.02 -9.17
CA ILE A 135 4.91 -5.35 -8.56
C ILE A 135 5.70 -6.38 -9.37
N LEU A 136 5.55 -6.38 -10.70
CA LEU A 136 6.26 -7.29 -11.62
C LEU A 136 7.79 -7.13 -11.53
N LEU A 137 8.27 -5.91 -11.36
CA LEU A 137 9.69 -5.59 -11.31
C LEU A 137 10.27 -5.66 -9.88
N ASN A 138 9.44 -5.91 -8.87
CA ASN A 138 9.88 -5.91 -7.47
C ASN A 138 10.52 -7.24 -7.08
N ASN A 139 11.85 -7.24 -6.98
CA ASN A 139 12.65 -8.40 -6.52
C ASN A 139 12.79 -8.51 -5.00
N LYS A 140 12.15 -7.61 -4.22
CA LYS A 140 12.25 -7.54 -2.75
C LYS A 140 11.08 -8.20 -2.04
N ILE A 141 10.05 -8.60 -2.79
CA ILE A 141 8.90 -9.34 -2.27
C ILE A 141 8.91 -10.77 -2.82
N PRO A 142 8.34 -11.76 -2.09
CA PRO A 142 8.30 -13.14 -2.56
C PRO A 142 7.60 -13.29 -3.91
N ASN A 143 8.17 -14.10 -4.82
CA ASN A 143 7.61 -14.32 -6.16
C ASN A 143 6.18 -14.87 -6.13
N ASP A 144 5.85 -15.72 -5.16
CA ASP A 144 4.49 -16.25 -4.98
C ASP A 144 3.49 -15.16 -4.59
N LEU A 145 3.93 -14.11 -3.87
CA LEU A 145 3.11 -12.93 -3.60
C LEU A 145 2.93 -12.07 -4.86
N VAL A 146 3.96 -11.96 -5.71
CA VAL A 146 3.88 -11.28 -7.01
C VAL A 146 2.85 -11.99 -7.91
N GLU A 147 3.00 -13.32 -8.07
CA GLU A 147 2.08 -14.15 -8.86
C GLU A 147 0.65 -14.06 -8.34
N TYR A 148 0.45 -14.18 -7.02
CA TYR A 148 -0.87 -14.04 -6.39
C TYR A 148 -1.49 -12.66 -6.65
N SER A 149 -0.70 -11.59 -6.55
CA SER A 149 -1.18 -10.22 -6.75
C SER A 149 -1.61 -9.98 -8.19
N ILE A 150 -0.84 -10.50 -9.15
CA ILE A 150 -1.14 -10.42 -10.58
C ILE A 150 -2.35 -11.28 -10.92
N ASP A 151 -2.41 -12.54 -10.47
CA ASP A 151 -3.53 -13.43 -10.73
C ASP A 151 -4.85 -12.81 -10.26
N ARG A 152 -4.88 -12.24 -9.04
CA ARG A 152 -6.05 -11.50 -8.56
C ARG A 152 -6.39 -10.26 -9.37
N ALA A 153 -5.39 -9.55 -9.89
CA ALA A 153 -5.63 -8.41 -10.78
C ALA A 153 -6.26 -8.87 -12.10
N LYS A 154 -5.78 -9.99 -12.67
CA LYS A 154 -6.32 -10.61 -13.89
C LYS A 154 -7.75 -11.12 -13.72
N TYR A 155 -8.15 -11.58 -12.54
CA TYR A 155 -9.53 -11.99 -12.27
C TYR A 155 -10.50 -10.82 -12.05
N ARG A 156 -9.99 -9.61 -11.77
CA ARG A 156 -10.79 -8.41 -11.53
C ARG A 156 -10.83 -7.45 -12.73
N LEU A 157 -9.82 -7.52 -13.59
CA LEU A 157 -9.79 -6.88 -14.90
C LEU A 157 -10.14 -7.97 -15.93
N ASP A 158 -11.37 -7.96 -16.44
CA ASP A 158 -11.90 -8.93 -17.42
C ASP A 158 -10.83 -9.38 -18.44
N HIS A 159 -10.79 -10.69 -18.76
CA HIS A 159 -9.86 -11.27 -19.73
C HIS A 159 -9.87 -10.57 -21.11
N ARG A 160 -10.93 -9.84 -21.46
CA ARG A 160 -11.00 -8.96 -22.64
C ARG A 160 -9.98 -7.79 -22.60
N PHE A 161 -9.49 -7.42 -21.43
CA PHE A 161 -8.47 -6.39 -21.23
C PHE A 161 -7.05 -6.95 -21.16
N ASN A 162 -6.87 -8.27 -21.24
CA ASN A 162 -5.57 -8.91 -21.03
C ASN A 162 -5.06 -9.57 -22.31
N GLY A 163 -4.48 -8.77 -23.18
CA GLY A 163 -3.82 -9.20 -24.42
C GLY A 163 -3.94 -8.15 -25.53
N GLU A 164 -2.83 -7.51 -25.86
CA GLU A 164 -2.57 -6.69 -27.07
C GLU A 164 -3.47 -5.48 -27.42
N LEU A 165 -4.56 -5.19 -26.71
CA LEU A 165 -5.51 -4.13 -27.11
C LEU A 165 -5.43 -2.80 -26.34
N VAL A 166 -4.38 -2.56 -25.55
CA VAL A 166 -4.12 -1.22 -24.98
C VAL A 166 -2.97 -0.56 -25.73
N ASN A 167 -3.07 -0.56 -27.06
CA ASN A 167 -2.20 0.27 -27.89
C ASN A 167 -2.75 1.70 -27.78
N SER A 168 -1.93 2.66 -27.33
CA SER A 168 -2.37 4.05 -27.09
C SER A 168 -3.00 4.75 -28.32
N GLY A 169 -2.84 4.16 -29.51
CA GLY A 169 -3.48 4.54 -30.77
C GLY A 169 -4.90 3.99 -31.01
N ASN A 170 -5.29 2.87 -30.41
CA ASN A 170 -6.59 2.21 -30.60
C ASN A 170 -7.19 1.84 -29.24
N TRP A 171 -7.85 2.81 -28.61
CA TRP A 171 -8.70 2.57 -27.45
C TRP A 171 -10.01 1.93 -27.92
N HIS A 172 -10.39 0.82 -27.29
CA HIS A 172 -11.52 -0.02 -27.68
C HIS A 172 -12.81 0.37 -26.94
N ASP A 173 -13.95 0.26 -27.62
CA ASP A 173 -15.33 0.44 -27.14
C ASP A 173 -15.60 -0.21 -25.76
N ILE A 174 -14.85 -1.24 -25.39
CA ILE A 174 -15.00 -2.01 -24.13
C ILE A 174 -14.49 -1.22 -22.91
N ILE A 175 -13.44 -0.40 -23.05
CA ILE A 175 -12.97 0.47 -21.95
C ILE A 175 -13.98 1.60 -21.72
N GLU A 176 -14.58 2.09 -22.80
CA GLU A 176 -15.65 3.07 -22.79
C GLU A 176 -16.88 2.52 -22.04
N GLU A 177 -17.33 1.32 -22.40
CA GLU A 177 -18.44 0.62 -21.76
C GLU A 177 -18.21 0.35 -20.26
N GLU A 178 -17.01 -0.05 -19.86
CA GLU A 178 -16.70 -0.34 -18.45
C GLU A 178 -16.60 0.95 -17.62
N ILE A 179 -16.06 2.02 -18.21
CA ILE A 179 -16.03 3.36 -17.62
C ILE A 179 -17.46 3.90 -17.41
N ILE A 180 -18.34 3.69 -18.40
CA ILE A 180 -19.77 4.04 -18.32
C ILE A 180 -20.49 3.17 -17.27
N HIS A 181 -20.15 1.89 -17.19
CA HIS A 181 -20.72 0.97 -16.21
C HIS A 181 -20.37 1.38 -14.78
N ILE A 182 -19.11 1.72 -14.52
CA ILE A 182 -18.61 2.15 -13.20
C ILE A 182 -19.17 3.53 -12.83
N ALA A 183 -19.26 4.46 -13.79
CA ALA A 183 -19.76 5.80 -13.54
C ALA A 183 -21.29 5.90 -13.47
N GLY A 184 -22.01 4.87 -13.89
CA GLY A 184 -23.45 4.91 -14.11
C GLY A 184 -23.79 5.52 -15.46
N LYS A 185 -24.80 4.95 -16.14
CA LYS A 185 -25.20 5.33 -17.50
C LYS A 185 -25.67 6.79 -17.60
N GLU A 186 -26.18 7.34 -16.50
CA GLU A 186 -26.54 8.74 -16.35
C GLU A 186 -25.36 9.71 -16.46
N ASN A 187 -24.13 9.25 -16.20
CA ASN A 187 -22.92 10.06 -16.26
C ASN A 187 -22.08 9.81 -17.52
N GLU A 188 -22.54 8.93 -18.41
CA GLU A 188 -21.88 8.51 -19.66
C GLU A 188 -21.29 9.71 -20.43
N VAL A 189 -22.14 10.68 -20.81
CA VAL A 189 -21.72 11.82 -21.63
C VAL A 189 -20.62 12.65 -20.96
N ARG A 190 -20.71 12.88 -19.64
CA ARG A 190 -19.72 13.71 -18.92
C ARG A 190 -18.37 13.01 -18.84
N VAL A 191 -18.39 11.72 -18.54
CA VAL A 191 -17.17 10.91 -18.40
C VAL A 191 -16.45 10.74 -19.74
N LEU A 192 -17.20 10.58 -20.83
CA LEU A 192 -16.62 10.55 -22.17
C LEU A 192 -15.98 11.89 -22.55
N ILE A 193 -16.61 13.02 -22.22
CA ILE A 193 -16.05 14.35 -22.49
C ILE A 193 -14.72 14.55 -21.74
N GLU A 194 -14.69 14.33 -20.44
CA GLU A 194 -13.47 14.45 -19.62
C GLU A 194 -12.37 13.51 -20.13
N LEU A 195 -12.74 12.30 -20.56
CA LEU A 195 -11.83 11.33 -21.15
C LEU A 195 -11.23 11.82 -22.48
N SER A 196 -12.03 12.46 -23.37
CA SER A 196 -11.51 13.02 -24.64
C SER A 196 -10.54 14.17 -24.45
N GLU A 197 -10.79 15.03 -23.47
CA GLU A 197 -9.96 16.20 -23.20
C GLU A 197 -8.59 15.78 -22.68
N TYR A 198 -8.54 14.79 -21.78
CA TYR A 198 -7.31 14.25 -21.23
C TYR A 198 -6.41 13.58 -22.29
N ILE A 199 -6.99 12.88 -23.26
CA ILE A 199 -6.24 12.19 -24.33
C ILE A 199 -5.85 13.11 -25.50
N GLY A 200 -6.21 14.39 -25.47
CA GLY A 200 -5.87 15.35 -26.52
C GLY A 200 -6.52 15.09 -27.89
N ARG A 201 -7.54 14.22 -27.98
CA ARG A 201 -8.25 13.93 -29.23
C ARG A 201 -9.48 14.83 -29.37
N ARG A 202 -9.39 15.85 -30.25
CA ARG A 202 -10.53 16.70 -30.66
C ARG A 202 -11.47 16.08 -31.71
N ARG A 203 -11.30 14.81 -32.09
CA ARG A 203 -12.20 14.15 -33.07
C ARG A 203 -12.92 12.99 -32.39
N GLY A 204 -14.24 13.08 -32.46
CA GLY A 204 -15.20 12.39 -31.61
C GLY A 204 -15.00 10.89 -31.46
N PHE A 205 -15.37 10.42 -30.28
CA PHE A 205 -15.70 9.03 -30.03
C PHE A 205 -16.62 8.50 -31.12
N ALA A 206 -16.48 7.20 -31.42
CA ALA A 206 -17.26 6.55 -32.45
C ALA A 206 -18.75 6.82 -32.22
N LYS A 207 -19.45 7.28 -33.26
CA LYS A 207 -20.90 7.50 -33.34
C LYS A 207 -21.69 6.19 -33.13
N LYS A 208 -21.55 5.53 -31.98
CA LYS A 208 -22.37 4.38 -31.60
C LYS A 208 -23.28 4.67 -30.41
N HIS A 209 -23.03 5.74 -29.66
CA HIS A 209 -23.81 6.07 -28.45
C HIS A 209 -24.28 7.53 -28.35
N LEU A 210 -24.24 8.30 -29.46
CA LEU A 210 -24.98 9.56 -29.63
C LEU A 210 -26.24 9.34 -30.47
#